data_AF-Q0JE28-F1
#
_entry.id   AF-Q0JE28-F1
#
_cell.length_a   1.000
_cell.length_b   1.000
_cell.length_c   1.000
_cell.angle_alpha   90.00
_cell.angle_beta   90.00
_cell.angle_gamma   90.00
#
_symmetry.space_group_name_H-M   'P 1'
#
loop_
_entity.id
_entity.type
_entity.pdbx_description
1 polymer ?
#
loop_
_entity_poly.entity_id
_entity_poly.type
_entity_poly.pdbx_seq_one_letter_code
_entity_poly.pdbx_strand_id
1 'polypeptide(L)'
;SPPESRARRREINRSIDRSDSGRPWQLLLRRRRLGVDCVDLYYQHRVDKKVPIEVTIGELKKLVEEGKIKYIGLSEASASTIRRAHAVHPITAVQLEWSLWSRDVEEDIIPN
;
A
#
# COMPACT_ATOMS: atom_id res chain seq x y z
N SER A 1 10.04 -10.58 31.15
CA SER A 1 10.22 -10.99 29.73
C SER A 1 11.58 -11.62 29.54
N PRO A 2 11.69 -12.80 28.91
CA PRO A 2 12.96 -13.51 28.75
C PRO A 2 13.95 -12.71 27.87
N PRO A 3 15.27 -12.76 28.15
CA PRO A 3 16.29 -12.02 27.39
C PRO A 3 16.28 -12.32 25.88
N GLU A 4 15.87 -13.52 25.48
CA GLU A 4 15.71 -13.93 24.08
C GLU A 4 14.69 -13.09 23.30
N SER A 5 13.65 -12.60 23.96
CA SER A 5 12.62 -11.76 23.32
C SER A 5 13.15 -10.36 22.94
N ARG A 6 14.16 -9.85 23.65
CA ARG A 6 14.85 -8.59 23.31
C ARG A 6 15.88 -8.80 22.21
N ALA A 7 16.55 -9.96 22.17
CA ALA A 7 17.49 -10.32 21.12
C ALA A 7 16.79 -10.50 19.76
N ARG A 8 15.68 -11.26 19.69
CA ARG A 8 14.86 -11.38 18.47
C ARG A 8 14.32 -10.04 17.97
N ARG A 9 13.93 -9.13 18.88
CA ARG A 9 13.51 -7.76 18.51
C ARG A 9 14.65 -6.94 17.89
N ARG A 10 15.89 -7.13 18.33
CA ARG A 10 17.07 -6.43 17.77
C ARG A 10 17.49 -7.00 16.41
N GLU A 11 17.38 -8.32 16.22
CA GLU A 11 17.66 -9.00 14.95
C GLU A 11 16.70 -8.52 13.85
N ILE A 12 15.39 -8.52 14.15
CA ILE A 12 14.35 -8.05 13.22
C ILE A 12 14.55 -6.57 12.88
N ASN A 13 14.93 -5.73 13.86
CA ASN A 13 15.17 -4.32 13.59
C ASN A 13 16.42 -4.05 12.73
N ARG A 14 17.44 -4.93 12.73
CA ARG A 14 18.66 -4.74 11.92
C ARG A 14 18.50 -5.16 10.47
N SER A 15 17.62 -6.11 10.15
CA SER A 15 17.41 -6.53 8.75
C SER A 15 16.53 -5.54 7.96
N ILE A 16 15.76 -4.69 8.67
CA ILE A 16 14.81 -3.73 8.08
C ILE A 16 15.51 -2.43 7.60
N ASP A 17 16.78 -2.21 7.98
CA ASP A 17 17.43 -0.90 7.93
C ASP A 17 18.46 -0.72 6.79
N ARG A 18 18.39 -1.50 5.70
CA ARG A 18 19.47 -1.51 4.69
C ARG A 18 19.11 -1.14 3.25
N SER A 19 17.84 -1.00 2.87
CA SER A 19 17.53 -0.53 1.52
C SER A 19 16.07 -0.08 1.36
N ASP A 20 15.93 1.20 1.03
CA ASP A 20 14.94 1.72 0.06
C ASP A 20 13.51 2.07 0.53
N SER A 21 13.19 3.37 0.43
CA SER A 21 11.87 3.99 0.29
C SER A 21 10.87 4.06 1.46
N GLY A 22 11.27 4.34 2.72
CA GLY A 22 10.46 5.10 3.71
C GLY A 22 9.02 4.66 4.12
N ARG A 23 8.46 3.59 3.54
CA ARG A 23 7.06 3.15 3.68
C ARG A 23 6.87 1.84 4.46
N PRO A 24 7.83 0.89 4.57
CA PRO A 24 7.65 -0.37 5.31
C PRO A 24 7.23 -0.20 6.79
N TRP A 25 7.65 0.88 7.45
CA TRP A 25 7.33 1.13 8.86
C TRP A 25 5.83 1.36 9.11
N GLN A 26 5.11 1.97 8.16
CA GLN A 26 3.69 2.25 8.35
C GLN A 26 2.87 0.96 8.44
N LEU A 27 3.22 -0.06 7.65
CA LEU A 27 2.55 -1.36 7.69
C LEU A 27 2.86 -2.12 8.98
N LEU A 28 4.12 -2.13 9.42
CA LEU A 28 4.53 -2.75 10.68
C LEU A 28 3.80 -2.12 11.88
N LEU A 29 3.69 -0.78 11.91
CA LEU A 29 2.93 -0.07 12.94
C LEU A 29 1.44 -0.42 12.90
N ARG A 30 0.84 -0.50 11.71
CA ARG A 30 -0.58 -0.88 11.55
C ARG A 30 -0.85 -2.30 12.04
N ARG A 31 -0.04 -3.29 11.64
CA ARG A 31 -0.20 -4.68 12.12
C ARG A 31 -0.11 -4.79 13.64
N ARG A 32 0.87 -4.12 14.25
CA ARG A 32 0.99 -4.07 15.71
C ARG A 32 -0.19 -3.39 16.40
N ARG A 33 -0.76 -2.34 15.79
CA ARG A 33 -1.93 -1.63 16.33
C ARG A 33 -3.21 -2.45 16.19
N LEU A 34 -3.35 -3.20 15.11
CA LEU A 34 -4.54 -4.01 14.82
C LEU A 34 -4.50 -5.41 15.45
N GLY A 35 -3.32 -5.90 15.85
CA GLY A 35 -3.17 -7.26 16.37
C GLY A 35 -3.35 -8.34 15.30
N VAL A 36 -3.13 -8.01 14.03
CA VAL A 36 -3.33 -8.91 12.89
C VAL A 36 -2.02 -9.24 12.18
N ASP A 37 -1.94 -10.48 11.69
CA ASP A 37 -0.79 -10.95 10.91
C ASP A 37 -0.82 -10.52 9.45
N CYS A 38 -1.98 -10.13 8.94
CA CYS A 38 -2.14 -9.67 7.57
C CYS A 38 -3.18 -8.56 7.53
N VAL A 39 -2.95 -7.56 6.68
CA VAL A 39 -3.96 -6.53 6.36
C VAL A 39 -4.65 -6.95 5.06
N ASP A 40 -5.97 -7.09 5.05
CA ASP A 40 -6.66 -7.55 3.85
C ASP A 40 -6.50 -6.57 2.69
N LEU A 41 -6.75 -5.28 2.89
CA LEU A 41 -6.64 -4.26 1.85
C LEU A 41 -5.79 -3.08 2.33
N TYR A 42 -4.71 -2.81 1.60
CA TYR A 42 -3.81 -1.69 1.87
C TYR A 42 -3.92 -0.63 0.77
N TYR A 43 -4.25 0.60 1.16
CA TYR A 43 -4.37 1.73 0.23
C TYR A 43 -3.10 2.57 0.17
N GLN A 44 -2.66 2.90 -1.03
CA GLN A 44 -1.83 4.09 -1.23
C GLN A 44 -2.74 5.33 -1.14
N HIS A 45 -2.80 5.94 0.04
CA HIS A 45 -3.73 7.04 0.36
C HIS A 45 -3.53 8.31 -0.48
N ARG A 46 -2.29 8.61 -0.88
CA ARG A 46 -1.99 9.75 -1.76
C ARG A 46 -0.86 9.35 -2.70
N VAL A 47 -1.08 9.49 -3.99
CA VAL A 47 -0.05 9.19 -4.99
C VAL A 47 1.02 10.28 -4.95
N ASP A 48 2.26 9.89 -4.69
CA ASP A 48 3.41 10.79 -4.75
C ASP A 48 3.75 11.08 -6.22
N LYS A 49 3.62 12.33 -6.65
CA LYS A 49 3.90 12.74 -8.04
C LYS A 49 5.39 12.69 -8.40
N LYS A 50 6.29 12.61 -7.41
CA LYS A 50 7.74 12.53 -7.64
C LYS A 50 8.24 11.10 -7.85
N VAL A 51 7.44 10.10 -7.46
CA VAL A 51 7.80 8.69 -7.54
C VAL A 51 6.90 8.02 -8.58
N PRO A 52 7.44 7.37 -9.62
CA PRO A 52 6.63 6.61 -10.55
C PRO A 52 5.75 5.60 -9.79
N ILE A 53 4.47 5.54 -10.15
CA ILE A 53 3.50 4.69 -9.44
C ILE A 53 3.93 3.22 -9.47
N GLU A 54 4.60 2.80 -10.54
CA GLU A 54 5.13 1.46 -10.73
C GLU A 54 6.12 1.05 -9.64
N VAL A 55 6.96 1.99 -9.17
CA VAL A 55 7.90 1.75 -8.07
C VAL A 55 7.13 1.51 -6.77
N THR A 56 6.11 2.34 -6.51
CA THR A 56 5.27 2.18 -5.31
C THR A 56 4.53 0.85 -5.33
N ILE A 57 3.88 0.51 -6.44
CA ILE A 57 3.14 -0.75 -6.58
C ILE A 57 4.08 -1.95 -6.55
N GLY A 58 5.28 -1.84 -7.10
CA GLY A 58 6.32 -2.87 -7.03
C GLY A 58 6.69 -3.22 -5.57
N GLU A 59 6.85 -2.21 -4.71
CA GLU A 59 7.10 -2.45 -3.28
C GLU A 59 5.88 -3.05 -2.56
N LEU A 60 4.67 -2.59 -2.88
CA LEU A 60 3.45 -3.17 -2.31
C LEU A 60 3.24 -4.62 -2.77
N LYS A 61 3.57 -4.95 -4.02
CA LYS A 61 3.54 -6.31 -4.56
C LYS A 61 4.43 -7.25 -3.74
N LYS A 62 5.64 -6.83 -3.36
CA LYS A 62 6.50 -7.63 -2.46
C LYS A 62 5.80 -7.92 -1.12
N LEU A 63 5.09 -6.95 -0.56
CA LEU A 63 4.33 -7.14 0.69
C LEU A 63 3.13 -8.10 0.52
N VAL A 64 2.53 -8.16 -0.68
CA VAL A 64 1.53 -9.17 -1.03
C VAL A 64 2.18 -10.56 -1.08
N GLU A 65 3.30 -10.69 -1.78
CA GLU A 65 4.04 -11.96 -1.92
C GLU A 65 4.55 -12.49 -0.56
N GLU A 66 4.94 -11.60 0.35
CA GLU A 66 5.33 -11.94 1.72
C GLU A 66 4.12 -12.26 2.64
N GLY A 67 2.88 -12.14 2.14
CA GLY A 67 1.66 -12.39 2.91
C GLY A 67 1.37 -11.35 4.00
N LYS A 68 2.00 -10.17 3.93
CA LYS A 68 1.79 -9.09 4.90
C LYS A 68 0.54 -8.27 4.58
N ILE A 69 0.15 -8.21 3.32
CA ILE A 69 -1.11 -7.65 2.81
C ILE A 69 -1.75 -8.62 1.81
N LYS A 70 -3.07 -8.62 1.63
CA LYS A 70 -3.71 -9.46 0.60
C LYS A 70 -3.98 -8.71 -0.70
N TYR A 71 -4.42 -7.45 -0.60
CA TYR A 71 -4.91 -6.66 -1.71
C TYR A 71 -4.39 -5.23 -1.67
N ILE A 72 -4.29 -4.61 -2.85
CA ILE A 72 -3.82 -3.23 -3.02
C ILE A 72 -4.98 -2.36 -3.49
N GLY A 73 -5.15 -1.21 -2.85
CA GLY A 73 -6.06 -0.15 -3.26
C GLY A 73 -5.34 1.15 -3.56
N LEU A 74 -5.98 2.01 -4.34
CA LEU A 74 -5.55 3.40 -4.58
C LEU A 74 -6.62 4.37 -4.08
N SER A 75 -6.20 5.54 -3.63
CA SER A 75 -7.10 6.64 -3.28
C SER A 75 -6.72 7.88 -4.07
N GLU A 76 -7.73 8.59 -4.59
CA GLU A 76 -7.59 9.85 -5.34
C GLU A 76 -6.56 9.76 -6.49
N ALA A 77 -6.60 8.65 -7.24
CA ALA A 77 -5.70 8.38 -8.35
C ALA A 77 -6.38 8.69 -9.70
N SER A 78 -5.64 9.34 -10.61
CA SER A 78 -6.11 9.56 -11.99
C SER A 78 -6.28 8.24 -12.74
N ALA A 79 -7.12 8.22 -13.78
CA ALA A 79 -7.31 7.05 -14.64
C ALA A 79 -5.99 6.52 -15.24
N SER A 80 -5.08 7.43 -15.64
CA SER A 80 -3.74 7.07 -16.12
C SER A 80 -2.91 6.37 -15.04
N THR A 81 -2.93 6.89 -13.81
CA THR A 81 -2.25 6.29 -12.66
C THR A 81 -2.81 4.91 -12.34
N ILE A 82 -4.14 4.74 -12.34
CA ILE A 82 -4.80 3.46 -12.06
C ILE A 82 -4.37 2.42 -13.09
N ARG A 83 -4.39 2.74 -14.39
CA ARG A 83 -3.95 1.83 -15.47
C ARG A 83 -2.50 1.39 -15.31
N ARG A 84 -1.60 2.34 -15.06
CA ARG A 84 -0.17 2.08 -14.85
C ARG A 84 0.09 1.22 -13.60
N ALA A 85 -0.62 1.50 -12.51
CA ALA A 85 -0.56 0.71 -11.29
C ALA A 85 -1.04 -0.73 -11.51
N HIS A 86 -2.20 -0.88 -12.16
CA HIS A 86 -2.82 -2.17 -12.43
C HIS A 86 -1.97 -3.05 -13.35
N ALA A 87 -1.20 -2.45 -14.25
CA ALA A 87 -0.24 -3.17 -15.09
C ALA A 87 0.92 -3.82 -14.30
N VAL A 88 1.25 -3.30 -13.10
CA VAL A 88 2.31 -3.86 -12.24
C VAL A 88 1.75 -4.94 -11.30
N HIS A 89 0.61 -4.67 -10.67
CA HIS A 89 -0.12 -5.61 -9.82
C HIS A 89 -1.61 -5.23 -9.80
N PRO A 90 -2.55 -6.20 -9.79
CA PRO A 90 -3.97 -5.90 -9.77
C PRO A 90 -4.37 -4.95 -8.65
N ILE A 91 -5.02 -3.84 -9.03
CA ILE A 91 -5.63 -2.90 -8.08
C ILE A 91 -7.06 -3.38 -7.79
N THR A 92 -7.31 -3.73 -6.54
CA THR A 92 -8.58 -4.32 -6.09
C THR A 92 -9.67 -3.28 -5.87
N ALA A 93 -9.29 -2.07 -5.45
CA ALA A 93 -10.23 -1.00 -5.17
C ALA A 93 -9.63 0.38 -5.46
N VAL A 94 -10.48 1.29 -5.91
CA VAL A 94 -10.15 2.71 -6.04
C VAL A 94 -11.14 3.49 -5.20
N GLN A 95 -10.63 4.29 -4.26
CA GLN A 95 -11.42 5.21 -3.43
C GLN A 95 -11.33 6.61 -4.02
N LEU A 96 -12.48 7.21 -4.30
CA LEU A 96 -12.62 8.52 -4.93
C LEU A 96 -13.78 9.29 -4.27
N GLU A 97 -13.77 10.60 -4.40
CA GLU A 97 -14.96 11.41 -4.18
C GLU A 97 -15.97 11.19 -5.31
N TRP A 98 -17.16 10.71 -4.97
CA TRP A 98 -18.29 10.59 -5.89
C TRP A 98 -19.60 10.78 -5.14
N SER A 99 -20.42 11.73 -5.60
CA SER A 99 -21.71 12.06 -4.99
C SER A 99 -22.64 12.74 -5.99
N LEU A 100 -23.87 13.06 -5.58
CA LEU A 100 -24.79 13.86 -6.41
C LEU A 100 -24.23 15.24 -6.80
N TRP A 101 -23.25 15.76 -6.05
CA TRP A 101 -22.62 17.06 -6.29
C TRP A 101 -21.20 16.97 -6.87
N SER A 102 -20.62 15.77 -6.96
CA SER A 102 -19.27 15.55 -7.47
C SER A 102 -19.29 14.32 -8.37
N ARG A 103 -19.33 14.54 -9.68
CA ARG A 103 -19.46 13.50 -10.72
C ARG A 103 -18.31 13.50 -11.72
N ASP A 104 -17.26 14.30 -11.49
CA ASP A 104 -16.12 14.46 -12.41
C ASP A 104 -15.42 13.13 -12.72
N VAL A 105 -15.48 12.17 -11.79
CA VAL A 105 -14.91 10.82 -11.97
C VAL A 105 -15.61 9.97 -13.04
N GLU A 106 -16.83 10.32 -13.43
CA GLU A 106 -17.58 9.62 -14.48
C GLU A 106 -17.05 9.91 -15.89
N GLU A 107 -16.34 11.02 -16.08
CA GLU A 107 -15.74 11.34 -17.38
C GLU A 107 -14.57 10.41 -17.72
N ASP A 108 -13.77 10.05 -16.70
CA ASP A 108 -12.45 9.44 -16.91
C ASP A 108 -12.23 8.09 -16.19
N ILE A 109 -12.93 7.83 -15.08
CA ILE A 109 -12.65 6.68 -14.21
C ILE A 109 -13.79 5.66 -14.21
N ILE A 110 -15.04 6.12 -14.12
CA ILE A 110 -16.23 5.24 -14.17
C ILE A 110 -16.71 5.19 -15.62
N PRO A 111 -16.54 4.07 -16.34
CA PRO A 111 -17.06 3.96 -17.71
C PRO A 111 -18.60 3.97 -17.71
N ASN A 112 -19.18 4.65 -18.71
CA ASN A 112 -20.61 4.64 -18.99
C ASN A 112 -21.10 3.30 -19.55
#